data_AF-A0A0H2R3W4-F1
#
_entry.id   AF-A0A0H2R3W4-F1
#
_cell.length_a   1.000
_cell.length_b   1.000
_cell.length_c   1.000
_cell.angle_alpha   90.00
_cell.angle_beta   90.00
_cell.angle_gamma   90.00
#
_symmetry.space_group_name_H-M   'P 1'
#
loop_
_entity.id
_entity.type
_entity.pdbx_description
1 polymer ?
#
loop_
_entity_poly.entity_id
_entity_poly.type
_entity_poly.pdbx_seq_one_letter_code
_entity_poly.pdbx_strand_id
1 'polypeptide(L)' 'MNIIEHVWDHLDRLVRSRDPLPKNKQEFWDALQEEWYGISLDYIENLYASLPRRVEALRKAKGEYTKY' A
#
# COMPACT_ATOMS: atom_id res chain seq x y z
N MET A 1 12.05 2.42 -5.27
CA MET A 1 11.52 2.58 -3.90
C MET A 1 10.55 3.74 -3.89
N ASN A 2 9.27 3.44 -4.05
CA ASN A 2 8.22 4.45 -4.07
C ASN A 2 7.16 4.06 -3.02
N ILE A 3 6.96 4.93 -2.03
CA ILE A 3 6.11 4.64 -0.87
C ILE A 3 4.67 4.42 -1.29
N ILE A 4 4.20 5.17 -2.29
CA ILE A 4 2.82 5.12 -2.75
C ILE A 4 2.46 3.75 -3.35
N GLU A 5 3.43 3.03 -3.93
CA GLU A 5 3.20 1.67 -4.46
C GLU A 5 2.80 0.70 -3.34
N HIS A 6 3.36 0.85 -2.13
CA HIS A 6 2.95 0.03 -0.99
C HIS A 6 1.55 0.38 -0.47
N VAL A 7 1.10 1.62 -0.69
CA VAL A 7 -0.27 2.02 -0.36
C VAL A 7 -1.23 1.44 -1.40
N TRP A 8 -0.88 1.50 -2.68
CA TRP A 8 -1.67 0.86 -3.75
C TRP A 8 -1.77 -0.65 -3.60
N ASP A 9 -0.65 -1.33 -3.31
CA ASP A 9 -0.65 -2.77 -3.04
C ASP A 9 -1.51 -3.14 -1.83
N HIS A 10 -1.51 -2.29 -0.80
CA HIS A 10 -2.35 -2.50 0.38
C HIS A 10 -3.83 -2.33 0.06
N LEU A 11 -4.18 -1.26 -0.67
CA LEU A 11 -5.54 -0.98 -1.11
C LEU A 11 -6.09 -2.12 -1.98
N ASP A 12 -5.33 -2.62 -2.96
CA ASP A 12 -5.74 -3.74 -3.82
C ASP A 12 -6.05 -4.99 -2.99
N ARG A 13 -5.24 -5.30 -1.97
CA ARG A 13 -5.50 -6.43 -1.06
C ARG A 13 -6.76 -6.23 -0.24
N LEU A 14 -7.00 -5.03 0.29
CA LEU A 14 -8.21 -4.72 1.05
C LEU A 14 -9.45 -4.94 0.19
N VAL A 15 -9.49 -4.36 -1.01
CA VAL A 15 -10.62 -4.49 -1.94
C VAL A 15 -10.85 -5.96 -2.33
N ARG A 16 -9.79 -6.73 -2.57
CA ARG A 16 -9.89 -8.18 -2.88
C ARG A 16 -10.30 -9.05 -1.69
N SER A 17 -10.14 -8.55 -0.46
CA SER A 17 -10.53 -9.27 0.76
C SER A 17 -11.99 -9.05 1.16
N ARG A 18 -12.69 -8.14 0.47
CA ARG A 18 -14.10 -7.84 0.76
C ARG A 18 -15.01 -9.02 0.42
N ASP A 19 -16.00 -9.22 1.28
CA ASP A 19 -17.07 -10.19 1.08
C ASP A 19 -18.44 -9.50 1.31
N PRO A 20 -19.30 -9.39 0.28
CA PRO A 20 -19.12 -9.86 -1.09
C PRO A 20 -18.13 -9.01 -1.89
N LEU A 21 -17.48 -9.63 -2.87
CA LEU A 21 -16.68 -8.90 -3.86
C LEU A 21 -17.55 -7.96 -4.71
N PRO A 22 -17.06 -6.77 -5.08
CA PRO A 22 -17.77 -5.84 -5.94
C PRO A 22 -18.02 -6.46 -7.32
N LYS A 23 -19.27 -6.36 -7.81
CA LYS A 23 -19.74 -7.06 -9.02
C LYS A 23 -19.83 -6.16 -10.24
N ASN A 24 -19.80 -4.85 -10.03
CA ASN A 24 -19.85 -3.86 -11.09
C ASN A 24 -18.89 -2.68 -10.82
N LYS A 25 -18.74 -1.80 -11.80
CA LYS A 25 -17.79 -0.68 -11.72
C LYS A 25 -18.14 0.32 -10.61
N GLN A 26 -19.43 0.53 -10.32
CA GLN A 26 -19.85 1.45 -9.28
C GLN A 26 -19.50 0.88 -7.91
N GLU A 27 -19.88 -0.37 -7.63
CA GLU A 27 -19.53 -1.07 -6.39
C GLU A 27 -18.01 -1.16 -6.20
N PHE A 28 -17.25 -1.35 -7.28
CA PHE A 28 -15.79 -1.38 -7.22
C PHE A 28 -15.21 0.00 -6.86
N TRP A 29 -15.76 1.07 -7.44
CA TRP A 29 -15.36 2.43 -7.11
C TRP A 29 -15.70 2.79 -5.66
N ASP A 30 -16.90 2.45 -5.21
CA ASP A 30 -17.35 2.70 -3.83
C ASP A 30 -16.48 1.93 -2.83
N ALA A 31 -16.20 0.65 -3.11
CA ALA A 31 -15.29 -0.17 -2.30
C ALA A 31 -13.87 0.42 -2.25
N LEU A 32 -13.33 0.90 -3.37
CA LEU A 32 -12.03 1.56 -3.39
C LEU A 32 -12.00 2.81 -2.50
N GLN A 33 -13.05 3.63 -2.56
CA GLN A 33 -13.13 4.81 -1.72
C GLN A 33 -13.23 4.45 -0.24
N GLU A 34 -14.11 3.50 0.12
CA GLU A 34 -14.27 3.03 1.50
C GLU A 34 -12.95 2.49 2.07
N GLU A 35 -12.29 1.57 1.37
CA GLU A 35 -11.02 1.01 1.84
C GLU A 35 -9.94 2.09 1.91
N TRP A 36 -9.89 3.02 0.95
CA TRP A 36 -8.92 4.12 0.96
C TRP A 36 -9.09 5.02 2.19
N TYR A 37 -10.32 5.42 2.52
CA TYR A 37 -10.61 6.19 3.73
C TYR A 37 -10.44 5.37 5.01
N GLY A 38 -10.52 4.04 4.92
CA GLY A 38 -10.29 3.10 6.02
C GLY A 38 -8.82 2.82 6.33
N ILE A 39 -7.88 3.19 5.46
CA ILE A 39 -6.44 3.03 5.72
C ILE A 39 -6.08 3.85 6.97
N SER A 40 -5.64 3.16 8.01
CA SER A 40 -5.29 3.82 9.28
C SER A 40 -4.07 4.72 9.13
N LEU A 41 -4.06 5.83 9.86
CA LEU A 41 -2.89 6.70 9.95
C LEU A 41 -1.68 5.93 10.49
N ASP A 42 -1.89 5.01 11.44
CA ASP A 42 -0.84 4.13 11.96
C ASP A 42 -0.16 3.32 10.85
N TYR A 43 -0.90 2.83 9.85
CA TYR A 43 -0.31 2.12 8.71
C TYR A 43 0.62 3.06 7.91
N ILE A 44 0.16 4.29 7.66
CA ILE A 44 0.93 5.30 6.93
C ILE A 44 2.17 5.73 7.72
N GLU A 45 2.05 5.99 9.02
CA GLU A 45 3.16 6.35 9.91
C GLU A 45 4.20 5.24 9.97
N ASN A 46 3.79 3.99 10.10
CA ASN A 46 4.70 2.84 10.05
C ASN A 46 5.42 2.73 8.71
N LEU A 47 4.74 3.07 7.62
CA LEU A 47 5.33 3.07 6.29
C LEU A 47 6.43 4.13 6.18
N TYR A 48 6.19 5.35 6.66
CA TYR A 48 7.19 6.41 6.76
C TYR A 48 8.34 6.04 7.70
N ALA A 49 8.05 5.51 8.88
CA ALA A 49 9.05 5.06 9.85
C ALA A 49 9.96 3.96 9.28
N SER A 50 9.49 3.20 8.29
CA SER A 50 10.29 2.19 7.60
C SER A 50 11.31 2.78 6.60
N LEU A 51 11.18 4.04 6.19
CA LEU A 51 12.01 4.66 5.15
C LEU A 51 13.51 4.61 5.44
N PRO A 52 14.01 4.98 6.63
CA PRO A 52 15.45 4.97 6.88
C PRO A 52 16.06 3.58 6.64
N ARG A 53 15.35 2.52 7.03
CA ARG A 53 15.77 1.13 6.82
C ARG A 53 15.78 0.76 5.34
N ARG A 54 14.81 1.24 4.55
CA ARG A 54 14.73 0.99 3.11
C ARG A 54 15.85 1.71 2.36
N VAL A 55 16.08 2.99 2.68
CA VAL A 55 17.18 3.81 2.13
C VAL A 55 18.52 3.16 2.44
N GLU A 56 18.72 2.67 3.67
CA GLU A 56 19.94 1.94 4.04
C GLU A 56 20.11 0.65 3.23
N ALA A 57 19.02 -0.08 2.96
CA ALA A 57 19.08 -1.26 2.10
C ALA A 57 19.47 -0.90 0.66
N LEU A 58 18.94 0.20 0.11
CA LEU A 58 19.31 0.70 -1.22
C LEU A 58 20.77 1.13 -1.27
N ARG A 59 21.25 1.80 -0.22
CA ARG A 59 22.67 2.17 -0.08
C ARG A 59 23.57 0.93 -0.07
N LYS A 60 23.21 -0.10 0.70
CA LYS A 60 23.93 -1.39 0.73
C LYS A 60 23.91 -2.12 -0.61
N ALA A 61 22.79 -2.04 -1.33
CA ALA A 61 22.64 -2.57 -2.68
C ALA A 61 23.31 -1.70 -3.75
N LYS A 62 23.97 -0.59 -3.38
CA LYS A 62 24.59 0.37 -4.32
C LYS A 62 23.61 0.88 -5.40
N GLY A 63 22.33 1.01 -5.04
CA GLY A 63 21.27 1.43 -5.96
C GLY A 63 20.63 0.31 -6.79
N GLU A 64 21.08 -0.94 -6.65
CA GLU A 64 20.44 -2.10 -7.27
C GLU A 64 19.17 -2.53 -6.54
N TYR A 65 18.55 -3.63 -6.99
CA TYR A 65 17.29 -4.14 -6.47
C TYR A 65 17.33 -4.38 -4.97
N THR A 66 16.26 -3.96 -4.31
CA THR A 66 16.00 -4.26 -2.90
C THR A 66 14.68 -5.00 -2.76
N LYS A 67 14.46 -5.69 -1.63
CA LYS A 67 13.18 -6.35 -1.30
C LYS A 67 12.01 -5.38 -1.05
N TYR A 68 12.25 -4.08 -1.19
CA TYR A 68 11.34 -2.98 -0.88
C TYR A 68 10.97 -2.22 -2.14
#